data_AF-X1KJI3-F1
#
_entry.id   AF-X1KJI3-F1
#
_cell.length_a   1.000
_cell.length_b   1.000
_cell.length_c   1.000
_cell.angle_alpha   90.00
_cell.angle_beta   90.00
_cell.angle_gamma   90.00
#
_symmetry.space_group_name_H-M   'P 1'
#
loop_
_entity.id
_entity.type
_entity.pdbx_description
1 polymer ?
#
loop_
_entity_poly.entity_id
_entity_poly.type
_entity_poly.pdbx_seq_one_letter_code
_entity_poly.pdbx_strand_id
1 'polypeptide(L)'
;SISDNDYFSAIEFQIYTHEFWIPMKDHKYFSKQWFTNKLIYAIKKLFLLNIARYTMLNSNFPIFVIDKKKGKFRCNTVIQYIKVRVKSKSKKKEFSLMTIPGELFEEIGESLLKASLTGKDNNYIFQSAQDWIGYLFPLHEYVEEGGYEPVPSFSPLGGYIVESEMLRLLTKISNEIK
;
A
#
# COMPACT_ATOMS: atom_id res chain seq x y z
N SER A 1 -34.35 14.11 -21.16
CA SER A 1 -33.26 13.19 -21.57
C SER A 1 -31.94 13.89 -21.34
N ILE A 2 -30.88 13.17 -20.94
CA ILE A 2 -29.52 13.72 -20.90
C ILE A 2 -29.03 13.84 -22.35
N SER A 3 -28.35 14.93 -22.71
CA SER A 3 -27.87 15.14 -24.10
C SER A 3 -26.74 14.17 -24.43
N ASP A 4 -26.65 13.70 -25.68
CA ASP A 4 -25.52 12.89 -26.16
C ASP A 4 -24.15 13.59 -25.93
N ASN A 5 -24.14 14.92 -25.84
CA ASN A 5 -22.93 15.70 -25.52
C ASN A 5 -22.47 15.57 -24.05
N ASP A 6 -23.36 15.11 -23.16
CA ASP A 6 -23.08 14.89 -21.75
C ASP A 6 -22.52 13.48 -21.47
N TYR A 7 -22.61 12.56 -22.43
CA TYR A 7 -21.99 11.23 -22.32
C TYR A 7 -20.52 11.28 -22.74
N PHE A 8 -19.66 10.65 -21.94
CA PHE A 8 -18.25 10.47 -22.30
C PHE A 8 -18.12 9.40 -23.38
N SER A 9 -17.45 9.73 -24.49
CA SER A 9 -17.33 8.87 -25.67
C SER A 9 -15.96 8.19 -25.80
N ALA A 10 -14.98 8.61 -25.00
CA ALA A 10 -13.66 7.99 -24.94
C ALA A 10 -13.15 7.89 -23.50
N ILE A 11 -12.55 6.75 -23.17
CA ILE A 11 -11.88 6.49 -21.89
C ILE A 11 -10.44 6.11 -22.19
N GLU A 12 -9.49 6.78 -21.55
CA GLU A 12 -8.06 6.53 -21.67
C GLU A 12 -7.51 6.16 -20.29
N PHE A 13 -6.74 5.08 -20.25
CA PHE A 13 -6.08 4.59 -19.04
C PHE A 13 -4.56 4.74 -19.18
N GLN A 14 -3.93 5.30 -18.16
CA GLN A 14 -2.48 5.23 -17.98
C GLN A 14 -2.21 4.54 -16.66
N ILE A 15 -1.57 3.38 -16.71
CA ILE A 15 -1.31 2.53 -15.54
C ILE A 15 0.19 2.54 -15.27
N TYR A 16 0.57 2.98 -14.07
CA TYR A 16 1.94 2.94 -13.59
C TYR A 16 2.01 1.91 -12.47
N THR A 17 2.76 0.84 -12.70
CA THR A 17 2.92 -0.27 -11.74
C THR A 17 4.30 -0.22 -11.13
N HIS A 18 4.38 -0.45 -9.82
CA HIS A 18 5.63 -0.50 -9.09
C HIS A 18 5.65 -1.67 -8.12
N GLU A 19 6.56 -2.62 -8.37
CA GLU A 19 6.80 -3.78 -7.51
C GLU A 19 8.00 -3.52 -6.61
N PHE A 20 7.88 -3.91 -5.33
CA PHE A 20 8.93 -3.68 -4.35
C PHE A 20 8.89 -4.69 -3.21
N TRP A 21 9.96 -4.71 -2.41
CA TRP A 21 10.11 -5.62 -1.29
C TRP A 21 9.99 -4.89 0.04
N ILE A 22 9.10 -5.35 0.91
CA ILE A 22 9.00 -4.89 2.29
C ILE A 22 9.75 -5.89 3.17
N PRO A 23 10.78 -5.48 3.92
CA PRO A 23 11.47 -6.36 4.85
C PRO A 23 10.66 -6.54 6.13
N MET A 24 10.69 -7.75 6.70
CA MET A 24 10.26 -8.01 8.08
C MET A 24 11.31 -7.40 9.02
N LYS A 25 11.07 -6.15 9.40
CA LYS A 25 11.99 -5.33 10.18
C LYS A 25 11.22 -4.53 11.21
N ASP A 26 11.83 -4.42 12.38
CA ASP A 26 11.27 -3.72 13.52
C ASP A 26 12.05 -2.43 13.81
N HIS A 27 11.39 -1.48 14.46
CA HIS A 27 11.98 -0.22 14.88
C HIS A 27 12.69 -0.36 16.23
N LYS A 28 13.70 0.47 16.50
CA LYS A 28 14.37 0.50 17.80
C LYS A 28 13.79 1.66 18.61
N TYR A 29 13.12 1.33 19.71
CA TYR A 29 12.46 2.29 20.58
C TYR A 29 12.33 1.70 21.98
N PHE A 30 11.84 2.50 22.93
CA PHE A 30 11.43 2.07 24.25
C PHE A 30 10.13 2.80 24.60
N SER A 31 9.10 2.04 24.98
CA SER A 31 7.78 2.56 25.35
C SER A 31 7.05 1.53 26.21
N LYS A 32 5.86 1.88 26.72
CA LYS A 32 5.03 0.94 27.49
C LYS A 32 4.65 -0.30 26.68
N GLN A 33 4.49 -0.16 25.37
CA GLN A 33 4.09 -1.24 24.46
C GLN A 33 5.27 -2.04 23.92
N TRP A 34 6.50 -1.60 24.18
CA TRP A 34 7.71 -2.18 23.62
C TRP A 34 7.78 -3.69 23.79
N PHE A 35 7.58 -4.20 25.01
CA PHE A 35 7.72 -5.63 25.26
C PHE A 35 6.72 -6.46 24.46
N THR A 36 5.43 -6.07 24.51
CA THR A 36 4.35 -6.74 23.78
C THR A 36 4.61 -6.75 22.29
N ASN A 37 4.99 -5.61 21.71
CA ASN A 37 5.27 -5.49 20.28
C ASN A 37 6.50 -6.31 19.86
N LYS A 38 7.57 -6.31 20.67
CA LYS A 38 8.75 -7.14 20.44
C LYS A 38 8.41 -8.62 20.48
N LEU A 39 7.56 -9.03 21.42
CA LEU A 39 7.09 -10.40 21.52
C LEU A 39 6.26 -10.79 20.29
N ILE A 40 5.29 -9.97 19.88
CA ILE A 40 4.48 -10.18 18.66
C ILE A 40 5.40 -10.29 17.44
N TYR A 41 6.33 -9.35 17.26
CA TYR A 41 7.29 -9.37 16.16
C TYR A 41 8.15 -10.64 16.17
N ALA A 42 8.64 -11.07 17.34
CA ALA A 42 9.43 -12.28 17.49
C ALA A 42 8.61 -13.53 17.15
N ILE A 43 7.38 -13.64 17.66
CA ILE A 43 6.46 -14.76 17.37
C ILE A 43 6.22 -14.86 15.87
N LYS A 44 5.90 -13.74 15.21
CA LYS A 44 5.66 -13.69 13.77
C LYS A 44 6.88 -14.14 12.98
N LYS A 45 8.04 -13.57 13.30
CA LYS A 45 9.27 -13.81 12.55
C LYS A 45 9.82 -15.22 12.74
N LEU A 46 9.78 -15.74 13.96
CA LEU A 46 10.39 -17.03 14.31
C LEU A 46 9.44 -18.21 14.07
N PHE A 47 8.13 -18.01 14.19
CA PHE A 47 7.15 -19.09 14.07
C PHE A 47 6.19 -18.88 12.90
N LEU A 48 5.33 -17.84 12.95
CA LEU A 48 4.20 -17.74 12.03
C LEU A 48 4.60 -17.63 10.56
N LEU A 49 5.62 -16.83 10.22
CA LEU A 49 6.10 -16.70 8.84
C LEU A 49 6.77 -17.98 8.34
N ASN A 50 7.40 -18.77 9.22
CA ASN A 50 7.95 -20.07 8.83
C ASN A 50 6.82 -21.08 8.54
N ILE A 51 5.76 -21.08 9.36
CA ILE A 51 4.57 -21.92 9.15
C ILE A 51 3.86 -21.51 7.87
N ALA A 52 3.59 -20.21 7.71
CA ALA A 52 2.92 -19.65 6.53
C ALA A 52 3.64 -20.04 5.24
N ARG A 53 4.98 -19.95 5.19
CA ARG A 53 5.75 -20.39 4.02
C ARG A 53 5.55 -21.88 3.70
N TYR A 54 5.42 -22.72 4.71
CA TYR A 54 5.19 -24.15 4.52
C TYR A 54 3.77 -24.44 4.03
N THR A 55 2.76 -23.78 4.58
CA THR A 55 1.35 -23.97 4.19
C THR A 55 0.97 -23.26 2.89
N MET A 56 1.62 -22.14 2.55
CA MET A 56 1.33 -21.36 1.33
C MET A 56 1.61 -22.12 0.03
N LEU A 57 2.47 -23.15 0.05
CA LEU A 57 2.62 -24.05 -1.10
C LEU A 57 1.28 -24.73 -1.49
N ASN A 58 0.27 -24.69 -0.61
CA ASN A 58 -1.05 -25.31 -0.78
C ASN A 58 -2.22 -24.30 -0.71
N SER A 59 -1.99 -22.98 -0.74
CA SER A 59 -3.06 -21.97 -0.63
C SER A 59 -3.45 -21.38 -1.99
N ASN A 60 -4.76 -21.19 -2.22
CA ASN A 60 -5.32 -20.56 -3.42
C ASN A 60 -5.56 -19.03 -3.29
N PHE A 61 -5.22 -18.44 -2.15
CA PHE A 61 -5.31 -16.98 -1.96
C PHE A 61 -4.02 -16.29 -2.43
N PRO A 62 -4.09 -15.13 -3.11
CA PRO A 62 -2.92 -14.32 -3.41
C PRO A 62 -2.38 -13.76 -2.09
N ILE A 63 -1.45 -14.50 -1.50
CA ILE A 63 -0.66 -14.06 -0.36
C ILE A 63 0.69 -13.64 -0.95
N PHE A 64 1.14 -12.44 -0.55
CA PHE A 64 2.40 -11.83 -0.96
C PHE A 64 3.56 -12.84 -1.00
N VAL A 65 4.48 -12.67 -1.96
CA VAL A 65 5.62 -13.59 -2.09
C VAL A 65 6.59 -13.36 -0.95
N ILE A 66 6.71 -14.35 -0.04
CA ILE A 66 7.66 -14.31 1.06
C ILE A 66 8.98 -14.96 0.64
N ASP A 67 10.06 -14.18 0.67
CA ASP A 67 11.42 -14.69 0.47
C ASP A 67 12.26 -14.59 1.75
N LYS A 68 13.10 -15.60 2.01
CA LYS A 68 14.06 -15.63 3.10
C LYS A 68 15.48 -15.56 2.53
N LYS A 69 16.04 -14.35 2.47
CA LYS A 69 17.42 -14.11 2.01
C LYS A 69 18.33 -13.78 3.19
N LYS A 70 19.39 -14.57 3.40
CA LYS A 70 20.37 -14.39 4.51
C LYS A 70 19.71 -14.27 5.89
N GLY A 71 18.70 -15.09 6.18
CA GLY A 71 17.98 -15.07 7.46
C GLY A 71 17.01 -13.90 7.66
N LYS A 72 16.77 -13.09 6.63
CA LYS A 72 15.81 -11.98 6.65
C LYS A 72 14.61 -12.31 5.79
N PHE A 73 13.41 -12.19 6.37
CA PHE A 73 12.16 -12.29 5.63
C PHE A 73 11.84 -10.97 4.93
N ARG A 74 11.28 -11.07 3.74
CA ARG A 74 10.73 -9.94 2.99
C ARG A 74 9.50 -10.41 2.24
N CYS A 75 8.50 -9.55 2.10
CA CYS A 75 7.37 -9.78 1.21
C CYS A 75 7.53 -8.92 -0.06
N ASN A 76 7.26 -9.49 -1.23
CA ASN A 76 7.08 -8.74 -2.46
C ASN A 76 5.62 -8.28 -2.50
N THR A 77 5.41 -7.03 -2.90
CA THR A 77 4.08 -6.51 -3.17
C THR A 77 4.11 -5.48 -4.29
N VAL A 78 2.93 -5.06 -4.72
CA VAL A 78 2.72 -4.11 -5.81
C VAL A 78 1.85 -2.93 -5.37
N ILE A 79 2.18 -1.76 -5.88
CA ILE A 79 1.30 -0.59 -5.87
C ILE A 79 1.09 -0.11 -7.31
N GLN A 80 -0.05 0.51 -7.55
CA GLN A 80 -0.37 1.09 -8.86
C GLN A 80 -0.91 2.50 -8.71
N TYR A 81 -0.51 3.36 -9.64
CA TYR A 81 -1.19 4.62 -9.90
C TYR A 81 -1.86 4.53 -11.27
N ILE A 82 -3.19 4.61 -11.29
CA ILE A 82 -4.00 4.50 -12.50
C ILE A 82 -4.65 5.84 -12.74
N LYS A 83 -4.34 6.46 -13.87
CA LYS A 83 -4.91 7.72 -14.29
C LYS A 83 -5.97 7.44 -15.36
N VAL A 84 -7.18 7.89 -15.12
CA VAL A 84 -8.34 7.70 -15.98
C VAL A 84 -8.75 9.04 -16.54
N ARG A 85 -8.76 9.18 -17.87
CA ARG A 85 -9.25 10.37 -18.55
C ARG A 85 -10.49 10.01 -19.35
N VAL A 86 -11.56 10.75 -19.11
CA VAL A 86 -12.81 10.62 -19.84
C VAL A 86 -13.05 11.87 -20.66
N LYS A 87 -13.36 11.70 -21.95
CA LYS A 87 -13.58 12.81 -22.90
C LYS A 87 -14.96 12.67 -23.54
N SER A 88 -15.68 13.78 -23.62
CA SER A 88 -16.82 13.99 -24.52
C SER A 88 -16.45 15.09 -25.52
N LYS A 89 -17.39 15.46 -26.42
CA LYS A 89 -17.18 16.57 -27.37
C LYS A 89 -16.91 17.92 -26.70
N SER A 90 -17.38 18.13 -25.46
CA SER A 90 -17.31 19.41 -24.75
C SER A 90 -16.69 19.32 -23.35
N LYS A 91 -16.49 18.13 -22.79
CA LYS A 91 -15.99 17.94 -21.42
C LYS A 91 -14.79 16.99 -21.41
N LYS A 92 -13.79 17.33 -20.61
CA LYS A 92 -12.69 16.42 -20.25
C LYS A 92 -12.65 16.34 -18.73
N LYS A 93 -12.71 15.12 -18.20
CA LYS A 93 -12.46 14.88 -16.77
C LYS A 93 -11.32 13.89 -16.61
N GLU A 94 -10.62 14.02 -15.50
CA GLU A 94 -9.52 13.15 -15.13
C GLU A 94 -9.65 12.83 -13.65
N PHE A 95 -9.47 11.57 -13.30
CA PHE A 95 -9.32 11.13 -11.92
C PHE A 95 -8.20 10.09 -11.86
N SER A 96 -7.75 9.79 -10.65
CA SER A 96 -6.79 8.72 -10.44
C SER A 96 -7.22 7.74 -9.35
N LEU A 97 -6.64 6.54 -9.43
CA LEU A 97 -6.77 5.47 -8.47
C LEU A 97 -5.37 5.11 -7.99
N MET A 98 -5.18 5.05 -6.68
CA MET A 98 -3.99 4.51 -6.04
C MET A 98 -4.34 3.16 -5.44
N THR A 99 -3.71 2.08 -5.90
CA THR A 99 -3.92 0.77 -5.28
C THR A 99 -2.92 0.55 -4.15
N ILE A 100 -3.40 0.04 -3.03
CA ILE A 100 -2.62 -0.15 -1.81
C ILE A 100 -2.77 -1.60 -1.34
N PRO A 101 -1.65 -2.30 -1.06
CA PRO A 101 -1.67 -3.73 -0.75
C PRO A 101 -2.01 -4.03 0.72
N GLY A 102 -2.96 -3.33 1.31
CA GLY A 102 -3.32 -3.49 2.72
C GLY A 102 -4.34 -2.46 3.19
N GLU A 103 -4.59 -2.47 4.51
CA GLU A 103 -5.52 -1.56 5.18
C GLU A 103 -4.77 -0.32 5.68
N LEU A 104 -4.97 0.80 5.00
CA LEU A 104 -4.26 2.06 5.18
C LEU A 104 -4.91 2.93 6.24
N PHE A 105 -4.11 3.41 7.19
CA PHE A 105 -4.54 4.39 8.18
C PHE A 105 -4.73 5.78 7.55
N GLU A 106 -5.63 6.56 8.16
CA GLU A 106 -6.07 7.85 7.64
C GLU A 106 -4.91 8.82 7.40
N GLU A 107 -3.94 8.90 8.33
CA GLU A 107 -2.78 9.80 8.20
C GLU A 107 -1.98 9.54 6.91
N ILE A 108 -1.68 8.27 6.63
CA ILE A 108 -0.95 7.90 5.42
C ILE A 108 -1.85 8.13 4.21
N GLY A 109 -3.13 7.80 4.28
CA GLY A 109 -4.10 8.08 3.23
C GLY A 109 -4.14 9.55 2.83
N GLU A 110 -4.19 10.45 3.81
CA GLU A 110 -4.19 11.90 3.62
C GLU A 110 -2.89 12.40 2.99
N SER A 111 -1.74 11.85 3.39
CA SER A 111 -0.44 12.14 2.75
C SER A 111 -0.45 11.81 1.26
N LEU A 112 -0.95 10.62 0.90
CA LEU A 112 -1.05 10.17 -0.49
C LEU A 112 -2.05 10.98 -1.31
N LEU A 113 -3.23 11.29 -0.74
CA LEU A 113 -4.25 12.11 -1.39
C LEU A 113 -3.71 13.52 -1.72
N LYS A 114 -2.94 14.13 -0.80
CA LYS A 114 -2.31 15.44 -1.01
C LYS A 114 -1.25 15.41 -2.13
N ALA A 115 -0.54 14.30 -2.28
CA ALA A 115 0.50 14.14 -3.30
C ALA A 115 -0.05 13.76 -4.69
N SER A 116 -1.36 13.50 -4.82
CA SER A 116 -1.97 13.06 -6.08
C SER A 116 -1.75 14.03 -7.25
N LEU A 117 -1.45 13.48 -8.43
CA LEU A 117 -1.24 14.25 -9.66
C LEU A 117 -2.55 14.72 -10.33
N THR A 118 -3.71 14.30 -9.83
CA THR A 118 -5.04 14.76 -10.31
C THR A 118 -5.73 15.67 -9.29
N GLY A 119 -5.03 16.03 -8.22
CA GLY A 119 -5.59 16.74 -7.07
C GLY A 119 -6.29 15.79 -6.09
N LYS A 120 -6.44 16.24 -4.85
CA LYS A 120 -7.03 15.48 -3.74
C LYS A 120 -8.45 15.01 -4.04
N ASP A 121 -9.29 15.89 -4.61
CA ASP A 121 -10.72 15.62 -4.82
C ASP A 121 -11.02 14.71 -6.02
N ASN A 122 -10.02 14.44 -6.87
CA ASN A 122 -10.16 13.57 -8.03
C ASN A 122 -9.22 12.35 -7.93
N ASN A 123 -8.99 11.86 -6.71
CA ASN A 123 -8.19 10.67 -6.47
C ASN A 123 -8.88 9.75 -5.47
N TYR A 124 -8.77 8.44 -5.72
CA TYR A 124 -9.33 7.42 -4.84
C TYR A 124 -8.23 6.45 -4.44
N ILE A 125 -8.20 6.09 -3.16
CA ILE A 125 -7.32 5.05 -2.66
C ILE A 125 -8.13 3.76 -2.59
N PHE A 126 -7.70 2.75 -3.34
CA PHE A 126 -8.29 1.42 -3.34
C PHE A 126 -7.40 0.49 -2.50
N GLN A 127 -7.89 0.13 -1.33
CA GLN A 127 -7.16 -0.66 -0.32
C GLN A 127 -7.34 -2.16 -0.55
N SER A 128 -6.46 -2.97 0.05
CA SER A 128 -6.44 -4.44 -0.10
C SER A 128 -6.47 -4.88 -1.57
N ALA A 129 -5.73 -4.14 -2.40
CA ALA A 129 -5.70 -4.30 -3.84
C ALA A 129 -4.45 -5.10 -4.24
N GLN A 130 -4.64 -6.08 -5.14
CA GLN A 130 -3.62 -7.05 -5.63
C GLN A 130 -3.07 -8.00 -4.55
N ASP A 131 -2.69 -7.47 -3.39
CA ASP A 131 -2.16 -8.19 -2.23
C ASP A 131 -2.81 -7.70 -0.93
N TRP A 132 -2.57 -8.44 0.16
CA TRP A 132 -2.90 -7.99 1.51
C TRP A 132 -1.75 -8.27 2.47
N ILE A 133 -1.02 -7.22 2.86
CA ILE A 133 0.09 -7.27 3.83
C ILE A 133 -0.32 -6.84 5.24
N GLY A 134 -1.63 -6.77 5.50
CA GLY A 134 -2.25 -6.33 6.76
C GLY A 134 -2.35 -4.82 6.89
N TYR A 135 -2.37 -4.30 8.12
CA TYR A 135 -2.52 -2.88 8.38
C TYR A 135 -1.24 -2.09 8.07
N LEU A 136 -1.44 -0.89 7.56
CA LEU A 136 -0.44 0.08 7.17
C LEU A 136 -0.66 1.33 8.03
N PHE A 137 -0.06 1.30 9.21
CA PHE A 137 -0.12 2.37 10.20
C PHE A 137 1.17 3.23 10.19
N PRO A 138 1.08 4.51 10.61
CA PRO A 138 2.23 5.32 10.98
C PRO A 138 3.11 4.64 12.03
N LEU A 139 4.41 4.94 12.03
CA LEU A 139 5.31 4.32 12.99
C LEU A 139 5.02 4.71 14.45
N HIS A 140 4.50 5.92 14.69
CA HIS A 140 4.19 6.38 16.05
C HIS A 140 3.06 5.57 16.68
N GLU A 141 2.02 5.20 15.93
CA GLU A 141 0.94 4.30 16.37
C GLU A 141 1.50 2.98 16.92
N TYR A 142 2.46 2.39 16.21
CA TYR A 142 3.14 1.18 16.68
C TYR A 142 4.00 1.40 17.92
N VAL A 143 4.70 2.53 18.00
CA VAL A 143 5.64 2.81 19.10
C VAL A 143 4.90 3.19 20.38
N GLU A 144 3.86 4.00 20.27
CA GLU A 144 3.21 4.70 21.39
C GLU A 144 1.92 4.00 21.84
N GLU A 145 1.10 3.54 20.88
CA GLU A 145 -0.24 3.00 21.16
C GLU A 145 -0.25 1.47 21.19
N GLY A 146 0.38 0.82 20.21
CA GLY A 146 0.35 -0.63 20.04
C GLY A 146 -0.97 -1.11 19.45
N GLY A 147 -1.59 -2.13 20.02
CA GLY A 147 -2.93 -2.57 19.63
C GLY A 147 -2.99 -3.87 18.82
N TYR A 148 -4.11 -4.05 18.11
CA TYR A 148 -4.39 -5.27 17.34
C TYR A 148 -3.65 -5.26 16.01
N GLU A 149 -3.52 -4.10 15.39
CA GLU A 149 -3.06 -3.88 14.03
C GLU A 149 -1.65 -4.42 13.76
N PRO A 150 -0.68 -4.32 14.69
CA PRO A 150 0.63 -4.96 14.52
C PRO A 150 0.56 -6.49 14.41
N VAL A 151 -0.51 -7.14 14.91
CA VAL A 151 -0.68 -8.59 14.94
C VAL A 151 -0.88 -9.17 13.53
N PRO A 152 -1.77 -8.66 12.65
CA PRO A 152 -1.88 -9.14 11.28
C PRO A 152 -0.93 -8.44 10.27
N SER A 153 -0.34 -7.28 10.57
CA SER A 153 0.56 -6.56 9.62
C SER A 153 1.88 -7.26 9.35
N PHE A 154 2.27 -7.54 8.11
CA PHE A 154 3.51 -8.26 7.81
C PHE A 154 4.74 -7.68 8.54
N SER A 155 4.91 -6.35 8.51
CA SER A 155 6.04 -5.65 9.11
C SER A 155 5.58 -4.36 9.79
N PRO A 156 6.11 -4.00 10.98
CA PRO A 156 5.83 -2.71 11.62
C PRO A 156 6.22 -1.49 10.78
N LEU A 157 7.09 -1.66 9.78
CA LEU A 157 7.50 -0.59 8.87
C LEU A 157 6.70 -0.58 7.55
N GLY A 158 5.65 -1.40 7.44
CA GLY A 158 4.86 -1.55 6.22
C GLY A 158 4.27 -0.22 5.73
N GLY A 159 3.58 0.51 6.61
CA GLY A 159 2.97 1.80 6.27
C GLY A 159 3.97 2.81 5.72
N TYR A 160 5.07 3.05 6.44
CA TYR A 160 6.15 3.95 6.02
C TYR A 160 6.73 3.59 4.64
N ILE A 161 6.98 2.30 4.38
CA ILE A 161 7.57 1.87 3.12
C ILE A 161 6.58 2.04 1.98
N VAL A 162 5.32 1.62 2.15
CA VAL A 162 4.28 1.78 1.13
C VAL A 162 4.06 3.25 0.79
N GLU A 163 3.99 4.12 1.80
CA GLU A 163 3.89 5.56 1.61
C GLU A 163 5.06 6.10 0.77
N SER A 164 6.29 5.80 1.21
CA SER A 164 7.49 6.28 0.52
C SER A 164 7.57 5.80 -0.93
N GLU A 165 7.21 4.55 -1.18
CA GLU A 165 7.23 3.95 -2.51
C GLU A 165 6.16 4.55 -3.43
N MET A 166 4.96 4.83 -2.92
CA MET A 166 3.91 5.53 -3.69
C MET A 166 4.33 6.97 -4.01
N LEU A 167 4.83 7.72 -3.02
CA LEU A 167 5.32 9.08 -3.25
C LEU A 167 6.46 9.13 -4.27
N ARG A 168 7.35 8.12 -4.24
CA ARG A 168 8.42 7.97 -5.22
C ARG A 168 7.88 7.70 -6.63
N LEU A 169 6.87 6.84 -6.75
CA LEU A 169 6.19 6.58 -8.01
C LEU A 169 5.55 7.86 -8.57
N LEU A 170 4.81 8.60 -7.74
CA LEU A 170 4.18 9.86 -8.14
C LEU A 170 5.20 10.91 -8.59
N THR A 171 6.33 11.01 -7.87
CA THR A 171 7.43 11.92 -8.24
C THR A 171 8.03 11.53 -9.60
N LYS A 172 8.25 10.24 -9.84
CA LYS A 172 8.76 9.75 -11.13
C LYS A 172 7.81 10.12 -12.27
N ILE A 173 6.51 9.86 -12.11
CA ILE A 173 5.48 10.20 -13.11
C ILE A 173 5.43 11.71 -13.37
N SER A 174 5.51 12.53 -12.31
CA SER A 174 5.53 13.99 -12.42
C SER A 174 6.72 14.49 -13.25
N ASN A 175 7.89 13.86 -13.08
CA ASN A 175 9.10 14.22 -13.84
C ASN A 175 9.07 13.73 -15.29
N GLU A 176 8.33 12.67 -15.62
CA GLU A 176 8.14 12.19 -17.00
C GLU A 176 7.14 13.06 -17.80
N ILE A 177 6.29 13.83 -17.11
CA ILE A 177 5.29 14.72 -17.72
C ILE A 177 5.86 16.13 -18.01
N LYS A 178 7.00 16.50 -17.40
CA LYS A 178 7.70 17.78 -17.62
C LYS A 178 8.62 17.73 -18.83
#